data_AF-A0AAD7NW60-F1
#
_entry.id   AF-A0AAD7NW60-F1
#
_cell.length_a   1.000
_cell.length_b   1.000
_cell.length_c   1.000
_cell.angle_alpha   90.00
_cell.angle_beta   90.00
_cell.angle_gamma   90.00
#
_symmetry.space_group_name_H-M   'P 1'
#
loop_
_entity.id
_entity.type
_entity.pdbx_description
1 polymer ?
#
loop_
_entity_poly.entity_id
_entity_poly.type
_entity_poly.pdbx_seq_one_letter_code
_entity_poly.pdbx_strand_id
1 'polypeptide(L)'
;MPATGNSDEKVKEMLSDLTTVFALRRPNHKPTFGDSIIERMVVTHASVDSKAEEPLKKEGRVVCELIVTEDMLNVGGNVHGGCSALLIDVCSTLALMAYQPDSMTVSQSLNIVYHSPATIGEKLRIVNTTMTVGARALSARTEIWNATQHRLVASGVHIKMQPSVAKL
;
A
#
# COMPACT_ATOMS: atom_id res chain seq x y z
N MET A 1 -10.21 15.00 -0.29
CA MET A 1 -11.56 14.52 0.06
C MET A 1 -11.40 13.26 0.88
N PRO A 2 -12.23 13.02 1.90
CA PRO A 2 -12.13 11.80 2.70
C PRO A 2 -12.31 10.55 1.81
N ALA A 3 -11.61 9.47 2.16
CA ALA A 3 -11.70 8.22 1.45
C ALA A 3 -13.15 7.69 1.45
N THR A 4 -13.57 7.11 0.34
CA THR A 4 -14.87 6.41 0.25
C THR A 4 -14.80 5.04 0.93
N GLY A 5 -15.93 4.36 1.09
CA GLY A 5 -16.00 2.99 1.64
C GLY A 5 -16.53 2.91 3.07
N ASN A 6 -16.63 1.67 3.58
CA ASN A 6 -17.35 1.33 4.81
C ASN A 6 -16.46 1.14 6.05
N SER A 7 -15.15 1.38 5.96
CA SER A 7 -14.28 1.42 7.14
C SER A 7 -14.71 2.52 8.11
N ASP A 8 -14.47 2.32 9.40
CA ASP A 8 -14.72 3.31 10.44
C ASP A 8 -14.11 4.68 10.10
N GLU A 9 -14.82 5.77 10.40
CA GLU A 9 -14.35 7.13 10.06
C GLU A 9 -12.97 7.44 10.65
N LYS A 10 -12.68 6.97 11.86
CA LYS A 10 -11.36 7.11 12.48
C LYS A 10 -10.25 6.43 11.67
N VAL A 11 -10.55 5.27 11.09
CA VAL A 11 -9.60 4.54 10.24
C VAL A 11 -9.39 5.29 8.93
N LYS A 12 -10.47 5.81 8.32
CA LYS A 12 -10.36 6.61 7.10
C LYS A 12 -9.60 7.93 7.33
N GLU A 13 -9.82 8.58 8.47
CA GLU A 13 -9.08 9.77 8.89
C GLU A 13 -7.59 9.46 9.09
N MET A 14 -7.27 8.39 9.83
CA MET A 14 -5.89 7.93 10.01
C MET A 14 -5.20 7.65 8.66
N LEU A 15 -5.86 6.91 7.76
CA LEU A 15 -5.30 6.56 6.45
C LEU A 15 -5.21 7.75 5.49
N SER A 16 -5.89 8.86 5.77
CA SER A 16 -5.87 10.05 4.92
C SER A 16 -4.56 10.85 5.02
N ASP A 17 -3.81 10.67 6.12
CA ASP A 17 -2.50 11.30 6.31
C ASP A 17 -1.38 10.24 6.37
N LEU A 18 -0.93 9.82 5.19
CA LEU A 18 0.15 8.85 5.06
C LEU A 18 1.48 9.33 5.67
N THR A 19 1.68 10.64 5.75
CA THR A 19 2.88 11.20 6.38
C THR A 19 2.88 10.99 7.89
N THR A 20 1.69 10.98 8.51
CA THR A 20 1.52 10.62 9.92
C THR A 20 1.63 9.11 10.11
N VAL A 21 0.97 8.30 9.25
CA VAL A 21 1.01 6.82 9.31
C VAL A 21 2.45 6.29 9.23
N PHE A 22 3.25 6.80 8.30
CA PHE A 22 4.65 6.39 8.13
C PHE A 22 5.64 7.28 8.87
N ALA A 23 5.17 8.08 9.83
CA ALA A 23 6.00 8.87 10.72
C ALA A 23 6.96 9.86 10.04
N LEU A 24 6.63 10.29 8.82
CA LEU A 24 7.41 11.26 8.03
C LEU A 24 7.38 12.68 8.62
N ARG A 25 6.49 12.96 9.58
CA ARG A 25 6.36 14.27 10.27
C ARG A 25 6.90 14.30 11.71
N ARG A 26 7.69 13.31 12.12
CA ARG A 26 8.29 13.33 13.47
C ARG A 26 9.28 14.51 13.63
N PRO A 27 9.43 15.10 14.84
CA PRO A 27 10.44 16.14 15.07
C PRO A 27 11.83 15.67 14.64
N ASN A 28 12.54 16.50 13.88
CA ASN A 28 13.85 16.21 13.29
C ASN A 28 13.88 15.06 12.27
N HIS A 29 12.73 14.69 11.67
CA HIS A 29 12.71 13.76 10.55
C HIS A 29 13.57 14.30 9.39
N LYS A 30 14.47 13.47 8.90
CA LYS A 30 15.24 13.73 7.69
C LYS A 30 14.62 12.89 6.57
N PRO A 31 14.48 13.41 5.34
CA PRO A 31 13.93 12.65 4.24
C PRO A 31 14.60 11.27 4.11
N THR A 32 13.80 10.22 4.14
CA THR A 32 14.20 8.84 3.96
C THR A 32 13.77 8.30 2.59
N PHE A 33 14.10 7.04 2.34
CA PHE A 33 13.76 6.39 1.08
C PHE A 33 12.25 6.35 0.88
N GLY A 34 11.79 6.98 -0.21
CA GLY A 34 10.40 6.93 -0.64
C GLY A 34 9.49 8.04 -0.09
N ASP A 35 9.97 8.89 0.82
CA ASP A 35 9.16 9.96 1.44
C ASP A 35 8.45 10.84 0.42
N SER A 36 9.19 11.36 -0.58
CA SER A 36 8.66 12.24 -1.63
C SER A 36 7.56 11.56 -2.46
N ILE A 37 7.60 10.22 -2.57
CA ILE A 37 6.62 9.43 -3.32
C ILE A 37 5.38 9.19 -2.44
N ILE A 38 5.59 8.80 -1.17
CA ILE A 38 4.52 8.52 -0.21
C ILE A 38 3.69 9.79 0.07
N GLU A 39 4.33 10.95 0.19
CA GLU A 39 3.67 12.23 0.43
C GLU A 39 2.66 12.62 -0.67
N ARG A 40 2.87 12.16 -1.90
CA ARG A 40 2.01 12.47 -3.06
C ARG A 40 0.92 11.43 -3.29
N MET A 41 0.93 10.34 -2.53
CA MET A 41 -0.05 9.28 -2.66
C MET A 41 -1.32 9.60 -1.88
N VAL A 42 -2.47 9.32 -2.49
CA VAL A 42 -3.78 9.63 -1.90
C VAL A 42 -4.58 8.35 -1.71
N VAL A 43 -5.06 8.10 -0.49
CA VAL A 43 -6.04 7.04 -0.22
C VAL A 43 -7.41 7.51 -0.67
N THR A 44 -8.01 6.81 -1.63
CA THR A 44 -9.31 7.16 -2.24
C THR A 44 -10.46 6.28 -1.74
N HIS A 45 -10.13 5.11 -1.20
CA HIS A 45 -11.11 4.15 -0.71
C HIS A 45 -10.52 3.28 0.41
N ALA A 46 -11.31 3.01 1.44
CA ALA A 46 -11.01 2.03 2.47
C ALA A 46 -12.31 1.31 2.91
N SER A 47 -12.27 -0.02 2.92
CA SER A 47 -13.39 -0.87 3.32
C SER A 47 -12.92 -2.11 4.07
N VAL A 48 -13.84 -2.69 4.85
CA VAL A 48 -13.74 -4.04 5.41
C VAL A 48 -14.95 -4.84 4.94
N ASP A 49 -14.72 -5.70 3.97
CA ASP A 49 -15.78 -6.40 3.24
C ASP A 49 -15.82 -7.89 3.63
N SER A 50 -16.94 -8.56 3.39
CA SER A 50 -16.96 -10.04 3.42
C SER A 50 -16.24 -10.58 2.20
N LYS A 51 -15.43 -11.63 2.38
CA LYS A 51 -14.76 -12.29 1.25
C LYS A 51 -15.78 -12.98 0.36
N ALA A 52 -15.60 -12.87 -0.95
CA ALA A 52 -16.52 -13.46 -1.92
C ALA A 52 -16.53 -15.00 -1.81
N GLU A 53 -15.36 -15.62 -1.61
CA GLU A 53 -15.15 -17.06 -1.58
C GLU A 53 -15.37 -17.68 -0.19
N GLU A 54 -15.36 -16.87 0.87
CA GLU A 54 -15.59 -17.30 2.26
C GLU A 54 -16.32 -16.19 3.04
N PRO A 55 -17.65 -16.08 2.90
CA PRO A 55 -18.42 -14.94 3.41
C PRO A 55 -18.39 -14.76 4.94
N LEU A 56 -18.04 -15.80 5.69
CA LEU A 56 -17.86 -15.74 7.15
C LEU A 56 -16.57 -15.04 7.55
N LYS A 57 -15.64 -14.83 6.61
CA LYS A 57 -14.40 -14.07 6.82
C LYS A 57 -14.50 -12.69 6.20
N LYS A 58 -13.75 -11.76 6.79
CA LYS A 58 -13.63 -10.39 6.34
C LYS A 58 -12.28 -10.16 5.64
N GLU A 59 -12.19 -9.11 4.84
CA GLU A 59 -10.95 -8.60 4.27
C GLU A 59 -10.91 -7.08 4.26
N GLY A 60 -9.75 -6.53 4.58
CA GLY A 60 -9.47 -5.10 4.44
C GLY A 60 -9.11 -4.80 3.00
N ARG A 61 -9.67 -3.73 2.47
CA ARG A 61 -9.41 -3.26 1.11
C ARG A 61 -9.11 -1.77 1.12
N VAL A 62 -7.99 -1.40 0.50
CA VAL A 62 -7.56 0.01 0.38
C VAL A 62 -7.18 0.29 -1.07
N VAL A 63 -7.61 1.45 -1.57
CA VAL A 63 -7.19 1.92 -2.90
C VAL A 63 -6.47 3.25 -2.80
N CYS A 64 -5.25 3.28 -3.33
CA CYS A 64 -4.42 4.47 -3.42
C CYS A 64 -4.31 4.95 -4.86
N GLU A 65 -4.09 6.24 -5.06
CA GLU A 65 -3.80 6.83 -6.36
C GLU A 65 -2.59 7.76 -6.27
N LEU A 66 -1.77 7.78 -7.32
CA LEU A 66 -0.67 8.73 -7.49
C LEU A 66 -0.35 8.96 -8.97
N ILE A 67 0.25 10.10 -9.29
CA ILE A 67 0.79 10.40 -10.62
C ILE A 67 2.25 10.00 -10.68
N VAL A 68 2.67 9.33 -11.76
CA VAL A 68 4.08 9.00 -12.00
C VAL A 68 4.87 10.28 -12.25
N THR A 69 5.97 10.44 -11.53
CA THR A 69 6.91 11.56 -11.65
C THR A 69 8.34 11.07 -11.85
N GLU A 70 9.24 12.01 -12.14
CA GLU A 70 10.63 11.72 -12.50
C GLU A 70 11.40 10.92 -11.46
N ASP A 71 11.21 11.20 -10.16
CA ASP A 71 11.83 10.48 -9.03
C ASP A 71 11.38 9.01 -8.89
N MET A 72 10.41 8.57 -9.68
CA MET A 72 9.92 7.19 -9.71
C MET A 72 10.50 6.37 -10.85
N LEU A 73 11.21 7.00 -11.79
CA LEU A 73 11.60 6.38 -13.05
C LEU A 73 12.90 5.57 -12.93
N ASN A 74 13.03 4.56 -13.78
CA ASN A 74 14.28 3.90 -14.08
C ASN A 74 14.97 4.57 -15.29
N VAL A 75 16.17 4.10 -15.61
CA VAL A 75 16.95 4.56 -16.79
C VAL A 75 16.21 4.45 -18.12
N GLY A 76 15.21 3.58 -18.21
CA GLY A 76 14.36 3.41 -19.40
C GLY A 76 13.14 4.34 -19.44
N GLY A 77 13.00 5.30 -18.51
CA GLY A 77 11.89 6.25 -18.47
C GLY A 77 10.55 5.66 -18.00
N ASN A 78 10.57 4.45 -17.42
CA ASN A 78 9.39 3.79 -16.86
C ASN A 78 9.49 3.72 -15.33
N VAL A 79 8.39 3.51 -14.62
CA VAL A 79 8.39 3.28 -13.17
C VAL A 79 9.42 2.20 -12.81
N HIS A 80 10.33 2.54 -11.90
CA HIS A 80 11.39 1.65 -11.44
C HIS A 80 10.80 0.43 -10.72
N GLY A 81 11.38 -0.75 -10.91
CA GLY A 81 10.91 -1.97 -10.24
C GLY A 81 10.95 -1.83 -8.72
N GLY A 82 12.02 -1.25 -8.18
CA GLY A 82 12.11 -0.87 -6.75
C GLY A 82 11.10 0.18 -6.29
N CYS A 83 10.65 1.08 -7.17
CA CYS A 83 9.55 2.01 -6.86
C CYS A 83 8.22 1.25 -6.77
N SER A 84 7.97 0.31 -7.68
CA SER A 84 6.81 -0.59 -7.58
C SER A 84 6.86 -1.43 -6.30
N ALA A 85 8.04 -1.93 -5.90
CA ALA A 85 8.21 -2.65 -4.65
C ALA A 85 7.89 -1.79 -3.42
N LEU A 86 8.38 -0.54 -3.38
CA LEU A 86 8.03 0.43 -2.35
C LEU A 86 6.51 0.65 -2.28
N LEU A 87 5.87 0.88 -3.43
CA LEU A 87 4.42 1.12 -3.50
C LEU A 87 3.63 -0.08 -2.98
N ILE A 88 4.03 -1.31 -3.34
CA ILE A 88 3.40 -2.55 -2.84
C ILE A 88 3.62 -2.67 -1.32
N ASP A 89 4.83 -2.47 -0.82
CA ASP A 89 5.16 -2.58 0.61
C ASP A 89 4.31 -1.62 1.47
N VAL A 90 4.27 -0.35 1.06
CA VAL A 90 3.51 0.72 1.72
C VAL A 90 2.01 0.43 1.65
N CYS A 91 1.47 0.19 0.45
CA CYS A 91 0.02 0.10 0.27
C CYS A 91 -0.60 -1.19 0.82
N SER A 92 0.14 -2.30 0.78
CA SER A 92 -0.29 -3.55 1.44
C SER A 92 -0.39 -3.38 2.97
N THR A 93 0.49 -2.57 3.57
CA THR A 93 0.42 -2.21 4.99
C THR A 93 -0.86 -1.44 5.30
N LEU A 94 -1.29 -0.52 4.42
CA LEU A 94 -2.53 0.22 4.60
C LEU A 94 -3.77 -0.69 4.60
N ALA A 95 -3.79 -1.73 3.77
CA ALA A 95 -4.88 -2.72 3.79
C ALA A 95 -4.94 -3.50 5.11
N LEU A 96 -3.78 -3.86 5.68
CA LEU A 96 -3.72 -4.48 7.00
C LEU A 96 -4.20 -3.53 8.10
N MET A 97 -3.82 -2.25 8.04
CA MET A 97 -4.29 -1.24 8.99
C MET A 97 -5.79 -0.95 8.86
N ALA A 98 -6.35 -1.03 7.64
CA ALA A 98 -7.79 -0.90 7.45
C ALA A 98 -8.58 -2.04 8.15
N TYR A 99 -8.00 -3.25 8.18
CA TYR A 99 -8.59 -4.41 8.85
C TYR A 99 -8.29 -4.46 10.35
N GLN A 100 -7.06 -4.10 10.74
CA GLN A 100 -6.56 -4.15 12.10
C GLN A 100 -5.71 -2.89 12.37
N PRO A 101 -6.33 -1.77 12.78
CA PRO A 101 -5.66 -0.46 12.88
C PRO A 101 -4.44 -0.44 13.80
N ASP A 102 -4.45 -1.21 14.89
CA ASP A 102 -3.38 -1.27 15.88
C ASP A 102 -2.24 -2.25 15.51
N SER A 103 -2.25 -2.81 14.30
CA SER A 103 -1.30 -3.83 13.88
C SER A 103 0.07 -3.23 13.50
N MET A 104 1.05 -3.37 14.38
CA MET A 104 2.45 -3.09 14.04
C MET A 104 3.11 -4.31 13.40
N THR A 105 3.59 -4.13 12.16
CA THR A 105 4.10 -5.24 11.35
C THR A 105 5.36 -4.85 10.56
N VAL A 106 6.23 -5.82 10.36
CA VAL A 106 7.42 -5.72 9.52
C VAL A 106 7.33 -6.68 8.33
N SER A 107 8.03 -6.36 7.25
CA SER A 107 8.05 -7.14 6.03
C SER A 107 8.83 -8.45 6.24
N GLN A 108 8.21 -9.60 5.98
CA GLN A 108 8.86 -10.91 6.03
C GLN A 108 9.28 -11.37 4.64
N SER A 109 8.41 -11.21 3.64
CA SER A 109 8.73 -11.51 2.25
C SER A 109 7.85 -10.71 1.30
N LEU A 110 8.42 -10.28 0.18
CA LEU A 110 7.72 -9.56 -0.87
C LEU A 110 7.97 -10.25 -2.22
N ASN A 111 6.93 -10.83 -2.82
CA ASN A 111 7.00 -11.40 -4.16
C ASN A 111 6.26 -10.49 -5.14
N ILE A 112 6.90 -10.15 -6.26
CA ILE A 112 6.39 -9.18 -7.24
C ILE A 112 6.50 -9.77 -8.64
N VAL A 113 5.45 -9.59 -9.43
CA VAL A 113 5.41 -9.84 -10.87
C VAL A 113 5.21 -8.49 -11.58
N TYR A 114 6.07 -8.22 -12.57
CA TYR A 114 6.00 -7.01 -13.39
C TYR A 114 5.36 -7.35 -14.73
N HIS A 115 4.28 -6.65 -15.08
CA HIS A 115 3.42 -7.01 -16.21
C HIS A 115 3.53 -6.03 -17.38
N SER A 116 3.56 -4.73 -17.10
CA SER A 116 3.65 -3.70 -18.14
C SER A 116 4.24 -2.40 -17.60
N PRO A 117 4.78 -1.52 -18.46
CA PRO A 117 5.35 -0.25 -18.01
C PRO A 117 4.27 0.78 -17.66
N ALA A 118 4.65 1.75 -16.83
CA ALA A 118 3.98 3.04 -16.68
C ALA A 118 5.04 4.15 -16.79
N THR A 119 4.70 5.26 -17.45
CA THR A 119 5.61 6.38 -17.74
C THR A 119 5.18 7.64 -17.00
N ILE A 120 6.05 8.65 -16.99
CA ILE A 120 5.78 9.95 -16.37
C ILE A 120 4.44 10.55 -16.79
N GLY A 121 3.74 11.18 -15.85
CA GLY A 121 2.44 11.81 -16.05
C GLY A 121 1.24 10.84 -16.01
N GLU A 122 1.46 9.53 -16.13
CA GLU A 122 0.37 8.57 -16.05
C GLU A 122 -0.13 8.40 -14.61
N LYS A 123 -1.43 8.19 -14.47
CA LYS A 123 -2.08 7.92 -13.19
C LYS A 123 -2.00 6.44 -12.83
N LEU A 124 -1.47 6.15 -11.65
CA LEU A 124 -1.51 4.82 -11.04
C LEU A 124 -2.70 4.69 -10.09
N ARG A 125 -3.33 3.52 -10.11
CA ARG A 125 -4.37 3.09 -9.17
C ARG A 125 -3.90 1.79 -8.51
N ILE A 126 -3.63 1.85 -7.22
CA ILE A 126 -3.05 0.74 -6.46
C ILE A 126 -4.14 0.12 -5.60
N VAL A 127 -4.54 -1.11 -5.92
CA VAL A 127 -5.60 -1.85 -5.21
C VAL A 127 -4.96 -2.85 -4.27
N ASN A 128 -5.34 -2.81 -3.00
CA ASN A 128 -4.74 -3.63 -1.94
C ASN A 128 -5.84 -4.38 -1.21
N THR A 129 -5.63 -5.68 -0.97
CA THR A 129 -6.59 -6.52 -0.26
C THR A 129 -5.86 -7.47 0.68
N THR A 130 -6.28 -7.55 1.94
CA THR A 130 -5.74 -8.52 2.89
C THR A 130 -6.11 -9.95 2.47
N MET A 131 -5.14 -10.84 2.47
CA MET A 131 -5.34 -12.26 2.19
C MET A 131 -5.52 -13.06 3.47
N THR A 132 -4.58 -12.96 4.41
CA THR A 132 -4.67 -13.61 5.72
C THR A 132 -4.37 -12.58 6.79
N VAL A 133 -5.24 -12.49 7.80
CA VAL A 133 -5.00 -11.68 9.00
C VAL A 133 -5.24 -12.56 10.20
N GLY A 134 -4.17 -13.01 10.85
CA GLY A 134 -4.25 -13.83 12.04
C GLY A 134 -2.98 -13.72 12.89
N ALA A 135 -2.98 -14.42 14.03
CA ALA A 135 -1.90 -14.32 15.02
C ALA A 135 -0.51 -14.72 14.51
N ARG A 136 -0.44 -15.60 13.50
CA ARG A 136 0.83 -16.17 12.99
C ARG A 136 1.21 -15.71 11.58
N ALA A 137 0.26 -15.21 10.80
CA ALA A 137 0.47 -14.88 9.40
C ALA A 137 -0.38 -13.66 9.05
N LEU A 138 0.29 -12.67 8.46
CA LEU A 138 -0.32 -11.46 7.92
C LEU A 138 0.11 -11.38 6.46
N SER A 139 -0.84 -11.31 5.54
CA SER A 139 -0.52 -11.15 4.13
C SER A 139 -1.55 -10.30 3.41
N ALA A 140 -1.10 -9.61 2.38
CA ALA A 140 -1.95 -8.83 1.50
C ALA A 140 -1.46 -8.94 0.05
N ARG A 141 -2.41 -8.89 -0.89
CA ARG A 141 -2.15 -8.75 -2.31
C ARG A 141 -2.29 -7.29 -2.71
N THR A 142 -1.44 -6.86 -3.63
CA THR A 142 -1.50 -5.53 -4.23
C THR A 142 -1.41 -5.63 -5.73
N GLU A 143 -2.21 -4.83 -6.43
CA GLU A 143 -2.16 -4.66 -7.87
C GLU A 143 -1.97 -3.17 -8.19
N ILE A 144 -0.91 -2.85 -8.92
CA ILE A 144 -0.67 -1.51 -9.46
C ILE A 144 -1.24 -1.47 -10.87
N TRP A 145 -2.31 -0.70 -11.06
CA TRP A 145 -2.92 -0.47 -12.35
C TRP A 145 -2.48 0.88 -12.92
N ASN A 146 -2.16 0.91 -14.21
CA ASN A 146 -2.11 2.15 -14.97
C ASN A 146 -3.55 2.54 -15.32
N ALA A 147 -4.10 3.52 -14.61
CA ALA A 147 -5.47 3.98 -14.82
C ALA A 147 -5.63 4.81 -16.10
N THR A 148 -4.52 5.28 -16.68
CA THR A 148 -4.51 6.04 -17.95
C THR A 148 -4.57 5.11 -19.15
N GLN A 149 -3.76 4.03 -19.12
CA GLN A 149 -3.65 3.04 -20.21
C GLN A 149 -4.48 1.78 -19.98
N HIS A 150 -5.20 1.69 -18.86
CA HIS A 150 -6.05 0.56 -18.47
C HIS A 150 -5.36 -0.81 -18.49
N ARG A 151 -4.14 -0.89 -17.95
CA ARG A 151 -3.36 -2.13 -17.89
C ARG A 151 -2.71 -2.37 -16.53
N LEU A 152 -2.50 -3.64 -16.19
CA LEU A 152 -1.80 -4.04 -14.97
C LEU A 152 -0.29 -3.77 -15.12
N VAL A 153 0.29 -2.99 -14.21
CA VAL A 153 1.72 -2.62 -14.21
C VAL A 153 2.52 -3.64 -13.42
N ALA A 154 2.09 -3.91 -12.18
CA ALA A 154 2.73 -4.87 -11.31
C ALA A 154 1.69 -5.49 -10.36
N SER A 155 1.93 -6.71 -9.91
CA SER A 155 1.18 -7.33 -8.83
C SER A 155 2.15 -7.89 -7.80
N GLY A 156 1.78 -7.88 -6.53
CA GLY A 156 2.60 -8.48 -5.49
C GLY A 156 1.81 -9.09 -4.35
N VAL A 157 2.45 -10.05 -3.68
CA VAL A 157 1.99 -10.60 -2.42
C VAL A 157 3.04 -10.25 -1.37
N HIS A 158 2.59 -9.55 -0.34
CA HIS A 158 3.41 -9.14 0.79
C HIS A 158 3.02 -9.97 2.01
N ILE A 159 3.98 -10.71 2.55
CA ILE A 159 3.86 -11.38 3.85
C ILE A 159 4.54 -10.51 4.89
N LYS A 160 3.80 -10.20 5.94
CA LYS A 160 4.25 -9.43 7.09
C LYS A 160 4.17 -10.27 8.36
N MET A 161 4.90 -9.85 9.37
CA MET A 161 4.88 -10.47 10.70
C MET A 161 4.95 -9.41 11.79
N GLN A 162 4.55 -9.79 13.00
CA GLN A 162 4.81 -8.95 14.18
C GLN A 162 6.31 -8.94 14.46
N PRO A 163 6.91 -7.79 14.76
CA PRO A 163 8.31 -7.73 15.13
C PRO A 163 8.53 -8.45 16.48
N SER A 164 9.62 -9.21 16.60
CA SER A 164 10.07 -9.71 17.89
C SER A 164 10.68 -8.60 18.73
N VAL A 165 10.66 -8.73 20.06
CA VAL A 165 11.48 -7.89 20.94
C VAL A 165 12.94 -8.03 20.52
N ALA A 166 13.64 -6.90 20.34
CA ALA A 166 15.05 -6.91 20.01
C ALA A 166 15.82 -7.69 21.08
N LYS A 167 16.59 -8.70 20.66
CA LYS A 167 17.54 -9.37 21.52
C LYS A 167 18.85 -8.59 21.43
N LEU A 168 19.24 -7.96 22.54
CA LEU A 168 20.59 -7.42 22.74
C LEU A 168 21.60 -8.57 22.79
#